data_AF-A0A2E3Q344-F1
#
_entry.id   AF-A0A2E3Q344-F1
#
_cell.length_a   1.000
_cell.length_b   1.000
_cell.length_c   1.000
_cell.angle_alpha   90.00
_cell.angle_beta   90.00
_cell.angle_gamma   90.00
#
_symmetry.space_group_name_H-M   'P 1'
#
loop_
_entity.id
_entity.type
_entity.pdbx_description
1 polymer ?
#
loop_
_entity_poly.entity_id
_entity_poly.type
_entity_poly.pdbx_seq_one_letter_code
_entity_poly.pdbx_strand_id
1 'polypeptide(L)'
;MTLFATVVDAWWSDTQSTATSAVVLIALGLMAGTLYATLGCLGWRGIGRPFVIRGSILMSVVSVLGLILGLIALTTDQPWHVWSPLLITGSGGLLVFGPMPLFAIVVHRFAERRQLESGLLREDWSNDHGERAGRSHRETT
;
A
#
# COMPACT_ATOMS: atom_id res chain seq x y z
N MET A 1 -4.39 41.38 30.11
CA MET A 1 -5.79 40.91 29.99
C MET A 1 -5.79 39.51 29.38
N THR A 2 -5.56 38.50 30.22
CA THR A 2 -5.74 37.08 29.88
C THR A 2 -7.19 36.75 30.18
N LEU A 3 -8.10 37.17 29.30
CA LEU A 3 -9.51 36.82 29.40
C LEU A 3 -9.65 35.36 29.00
N PHE A 4 -10.04 34.55 29.97
CA PHE A 4 -10.54 33.17 29.90
C PHE A 4 -10.85 32.68 28.47
N ALA A 5 -9.82 32.31 27.73
CA ALA A 5 -10.00 31.35 26.65
C ALA A 5 -10.50 30.10 27.36
N THR A 6 -11.77 29.75 27.16
CA THR A 6 -12.33 28.49 27.61
C THR A 6 -11.38 27.42 27.09
N VAL A 7 -10.57 26.86 28.00
CA VAL A 7 -9.68 25.75 27.68
C VAL A 7 -10.61 24.67 27.20
N VAL A 8 -10.68 24.47 25.89
CA VAL A 8 -11.34 23.30 25.35
C VAL A 8 -10.60 22.14 25.97
N ASP A 9 -11.30 21.31 26.75
CA ASP A 9 -10.68 20.18 27.42
C ASP A 9 -9.94 19.37 26.35
N ALA A 10 -8.61 19.39 26.43
CA ALA A 10 -7.77 18.75 25.46
C ALA A 10 -8.12 17.26 25.43
N TRP A 11 -8.29 16.70 24.23
CA TRP A 11 -8.66 15.29 24.08
C TRP A 11 -7.68 14.34 24.76
N TRP A 12 -6.41 14.75 24.86
CA TRP A 12 -5.38 14.04 25.61
C TRP A 12 -4.30 15.00 26.14
N SER A 13 -3.51 14.50 27.10
CA SER A 13 -2.40 15.26 27.69
C SER A 13 -1.18 15.34 26.78
N ASP A 14 -0.32 16.33 26.99
CA ASP A 14 0.90 16.53 26.20
C ASP A 14 1.86 15.33 26.29
N THR A 15 1.99 14.73 27.48
CA THR A 15 2.79 13.52 27.69
C THR A 15 2.25 12.32 26.91
N GLN A 16 0.92 12.18 26.83
CA GLN A 16 0.28 11.13 26.04
C GLN A 16 0.48 11.34 24.55
N SER A 17 0.44 12.59 24.06
CA SER A 17 0.64 12.91 22.65
C SER A 17 1.99 12.42 22.12
N THR A 18 3.07 12.73 22.84
CA THR A 18 4.43 12.38 22.41
C THR A 18 4.63 10.86 22.33
N ALA A 19 4.15 10.12 23.35
CA ALA A 19 4.27 8.66 23.35
C ALA A 19 3.39 8.01 22.26
N THR A 20 2.15 8.49 22.11
CA THR A 20 1.19 7.89 21.17
C THR A 20 1.61 8.13 19.72
N SER A 21 2.06 9.34 19.39
CA SER A 21 2.53 9.68 18.04
C SER A 21 3.75 8.84 17.63
N ALA A 22 4.72 8.66 18.54
CA ALA A 22 5.89 7.83 18.28
C ALA A 22 5.51 6.36 18.03
N VAL A 23 4.66 5.79 18.89
CA VAL A 23 4.21 4.38 18.74
C VAL A 23 3.44 4.20 17.43
N VAL A 24 2.52 5.11 17.11
CA VAL A 24 1.74 5.06 15.88
C VAL A 24 2.63 5.16 14.65
N LEU A 25 3.62 6.07 14.63
CA LEU A 25 4.55 6.21 13.50
C LEU A 25 5.43 4.97 13.33
N ILE A 26 5.93 4.39 14.42
CA ILE A 26 6.71 3.14 14.37
C ILE A 26 5.84 2.01 13.83
N ALA A 27 4.61 1.86 14.34
CA ALA A 27 3.68 0.83 13.89
C ALA A 27 3.34 0.99 12.40
N LEU A 28 3.03 2.22 11.96
CA LEU A 28 2.77 2.52 10.56
C LEU A 28 3.99 2.23 9.68
N GLY A 29 5.19 2.59 10.13
CA GLY A 29 6.43 2.31 9.42
C GLY A 29 6.70 0.82 9.27
N LEU A 30 6.48 0.03 10.33
CA LEU A 30 6.64 -1.42 10.29
C LEU A 30 5.58 -2.09 9.39
N MET A 31 4.32 -1.65 9.47
CA MET A 31 3.25 -2.16 8.61
C MET A 31 3.49 -1.80 7.15
N ALA A 32 3.92 -0.56 6.86
CA ALA A 32 4.32 -0.16 5.53
C ALA A 32 5.47 -1.05 5.04
N GLY A 33 6.57 -1.11 5.79
CA GLY A 33 7.76 -1.87 5.41
C GLY A 33 7.46 -3.34 5.12
N THR A 34 6.64 -3.99 5.96
CA THR A 34 6.22 -5.39 5.76
C THR A 34 5.28 -5.55 4.56
N LEU A 35 4.34 -4.63 4.34
CA LEU A 35 3.48 -4.64 3.14
C LEU A 35 4.29 -4.41 1.85
N TYR A 36 5.29 -3.52 1.86
CA TYR A 36 6.18 -3.31 0.71
C TYR A 36 7.10 -4.50 0.47
N ALA A 37 7.66 -5.08 1.54
CA ALA A 37 8.50 -6.27 1.44
C ALA A 37 7.70 -7.46 0.88
N THR A 38 6.47 -7.67 1.36
CA THR A 38 5.59 -8.71 0.82
C THR A 38 5.20 -8.42 -0.63
N LEU A 39 4.90 -7.18 -1.02
CA LEU A 39 4.64 -6.85 -2.42
C LEU A 39 5.87 -7.15 -3.31
N GLY A 40 7.08 -6.85 -2.86
CA GLY A 40 8.31 -7.18 -3.58
C GLY A 40 8.54 -8.70 -3.69
N CYS A 41 8.38 -9.42 -2.58
CA CYS A 41 8.63 -10.86 -2.49
C CYS A 41 7.49 -11.76 -2.98
N LEU A 42 6.27 -11.26 -3.17
CA LEU A 42 5.11 -12.03 -3.63
C LEU A 42 4.53 -11.51 -4.95
N GLY A 43 4.80 -10.26 -5.32
CA GLY A 43 4.30 -9.64 -6.55
C GLY A 43 4.69 -10.43 -7.80
N TRP A 44 5.91 -10.96 -7.86
CA TRP A 44 6.39 -11.84 -8.94
C TRP A 44 5.64 -13.18 -9.07
N ARG A 45 5.03 -13.68 -8.00
CA ARG A 45 4.30 -14.97 -7.98
C ARG A 45 2.79 -14.82 -8.13
N GLY A 46 2.26 -13.59 -8.08
CA GLY A 46 0.82 -13.32 -8.11
C GLY A 46 0.05 -13.79 -6.86
N ILE A 47 0.75 -14.33 -5.86
CA ILE A 47 0.15 -14.84 -4.61
C ILE A 47 -0.03 -13.66 -3.65
N GLY A 48 -1.20 -13.53 -3.00
CA GLY A 48 -1.42 -12.48 -1.99
C GLY A 48 -1.90 -11.12 -2.50
N ARG A 49 -2.18 -10.98 -3.80
CA ARG A 49 -2.79 -9.77 -4.40
C ARG A 49 -3.97 -9.18 -3.59
N PRO A 50 -5.01 -9.95 -3.22
CA PRO A 50 -6.15 -9.37 -2.51
C PRO A 50 -5.76 -8.91 -1.10
N PHE A 51 -4.77 -9.54 -0.46
CA PHE A 51 -4.31 -9.13 0.86
C PHE A 51 -3.60 -7.78 0.81
N VAL A 52 -2.68 -7.60 -0.14
CA VAL A 52 -1.93 -6.34 -0.29
C VAL A 52 -2.84 -5.19 -0.70
N ILE A 53 -3.75 -5.41 -1.67
CA ILE A 53 -4.69 -4.38 -2.11
C ILE A 53 -5.68 -4.01 -1.00
N ARG A 54 -6.30 -5.00 -0.34
CA ARG A 54 -7.24 -4.70 0.76
C ARG A 54 -6.54 -4.05 1.95
N GLY A 55 -5.34 -4.51 2.29
CA GLY A 55 -4.53 -3.95 3.37
C GLY A 55 -4.14 -2.50 3.11
N SER A 56 -3.67 -2.17 1.91
CA SER A 56 -3.34 -0.79 1.53
C SER A 56 -4.55 0.13 1.46
N ILE A 57 -5.69 -0.35 0.97
CA ILE A 57 -6.95 0.41 1.00
C ILE A 57 -7.37 0.68 2.45
N LEU A 58 -7.34 -0.33 3.32
CA LEU A 58 -7.70 -0.17 4.74
C LEU A 58 -6.80 0.85 5.43
N MET A 59 -5.48 0.76 5.23
CA MET A 59 -4.52 1.73 5.79
C MET A 59 -4.71 3.14 5.21
N SER A 60 -5.07 3.25 3.93
CA SER A 60 -5.40 4.55 3.32
C SER A 60 -6.64 5.16 3.96
N VAL A 61 -7.69 4.37 4.21
CA VAL A 61 -8.91 4.85 4.91
C VAL A 61 -8.58 5.32 6.32
N VAL A 62 -7.80 4.55 7.08
CA VAL A 62 -7.35 4.95 8.43
C VAL A 62 -6.56 6.26 8.39
N SER A 63 -5.68 6.42 7.39
CA SER A 63 -4.89 7.64 7.21
C SER A 63 -5.76 8.85 6.87
N VAL A 64 -6.76 8.68 5.99
CA VAL A 64 -7.74 9.73 5.67
C VAL A 64 -8.55 10.12 6.89
N LEU A 65 -9.02 9.16 7.70
CA LEU A 65 -9.75 9.44 8.93
C LEU A 65 -8.88 10.21 9.93
N GLY A 66 -7.61 9.81 10.11
CA GLY A 66 -6.65 10.54 10.94
C GLY A 66 -6.44 11.97 10.46
N LEU A 67 -6.32 12.17 9.15
CA LEU A 67 -6.18 13.50 8.54
C LEU A 67 -7.43 14.36 8.77
N ILE A 68 -8.63 13.81 8.58
CA ILE A 68 -9.89 14.50 8.83
C ILE A 68 -10.00 14.90 10.30
N LEU A 69 -9.70 13.99 11.24
CA LEU A 69 -9.70 14.31 12.68
C LEU A 69 -8.67 15.39 13.02
N GLY A 70 -7.49 15.37 12.40
CA GLY A 70 -6.48 16.41 12.58
C GLY A 70 -6.94 17.77 12.06
N LEU A 71 -7.64 17.81 10.93
CA LEU A 71 -8.23 19.04 10.39
C LEU A 71 -9.36 19.57 11.28
N ILE A 72 -10.23 18.69 11.79
CA ILE A 72 -11.28 19.07 12.74
C ILE A 72 -10.64 19.67 13.99
N ALA A 73 -9.67 18.98 14.59
CA ALA A 73 -8.96 19.46 15.77
C ALA A 73 -8.32 20.84 15.53
N LEU A 74 -7.67 21.03 14.37
CA LEU A 74 -7.10 22.31 13.96
C LEU A 74 -8.16 23.43 13.87
N THR A 75 -9.35 23.14 13.35
CA THR A 75 -10.44 24.13 13.24
C THR A 75 -11.19 24.40 14.54
N THR A 76 -11.04 23.54 15.55
CA THR A 76 -11.70 23.69 16.87
C THR A 76 -10.77 24.27 17.96
N ASP A 77 -9.69 24.94 17.56
CA ASP A 77 -8.67 25.52 18.45
C ASP A 77 -8.09 24.51 19.47
N GLN A 78 -8.00 23.22 19.08
CA GLN A 78 -7.34 22.23 19.91
C GLN A 78 -5.84 22.57 20.05
N PRO A 79 -5.22 22.23 21.18
CA PRO A 79 -3.81 22.50 21.37
C PRO A 79 -2.94 21.70 20.40
N TRP A 80 -1.73 22.22 20.13
CA TRP A 80 -0.84 21.74 19.07
C TRP A 80 -0.56 20.23 19.14
N HIS A 81 -0.45 19.69 20.35
CA HIS A 81 -0.15 18.29 20.61
C HIS A 81 -1.32 17.36 20.26
N VAL A 82 -2.52 17.86 20.00
CA VAL A 82 -3.66 17.05 19.56
C VAL A 82 -3.70 16.96 18.03
N TRP A 83 -3.72 18.10 17.34
CA TRP A 83 -3.88 18.10 15.89
C TRP A 83 -2.62 17.71 15.13
N SER A 84 -1.42 18.04 15.63
CA SER A 84 -0.16 17.81 14.91
C SER A 84 0.11 16.32 14.64
N PRO A 85 0.03 15.42 15.64
CA PRO A 85 0.18 13.98 15.39
C PRO A 85 -0.81 13.43 14.37
N LEU A 86 -2.07 13.87 14.44
CA LEU A 86 -3.13 13.42 13.53
C LEU A 86 -2.87 13.86 12.09
N LEU A 87 -2.44 15.11 11.90
CA LEU A 87 -2.08 15.62 10.58
C LEU A 87 -0.83 14.92 10.03
N ILE A 88 0.22 14.74 10.84
CA ILE A 88 1.47 14.09 10.40
C ILE A 88 1.21 12.61 10.04
N THR A 89 0.54 11.86 10.92
CA THR A 89 0.24 10.45 10.68
C THR A 89 -0.74 10.26 9.53
N GLY A 90 -1.78 11.09 9.45
CA GLY A 90 -2.78 11.04 8.39
C GLY A 90 -2.21 11.41 7.02
N SER A 91 -1.45 12.50 6.92
CA SER A 91 -0.83 12.93 5.66
C SER A 91 0.30 11.98 5.23
N GLY A 92 1.18 11.57 6.15
CA GLY A 92 2.25 10.63 5.87
C GLY A 92 1.70 9.26 5.47
N GLY A 93 0.70 8.75 6.20
CA GLY A 93 0.01 7.51 5.86
C GLY A 93 -0.68 7.59 4.50
N LEU A 94 -1.37 8.69 4.19
CA LEU A 94 -2.02 8.86 2.89
C LEU A 94 -1.01 8.92 1.74
N LEU A 95 0.13 9.59 1.93
CA LEU A 95 1.18 9.68 0.92
C LEU A 95 1.82 8.31 0.64
N VAL A 96 1.99 7.49 1.68
CA VAL A 96 2.57 6.15 1.56
C VAL A 96 1.55 5.15 1.00
N PHE A 97 0.39 5.03 1.64
CA PHE A 97 -0.58 3.98 1.33
C PHE A 97 -1.51 4.34 0.17
N GLY A 98 -1.78 5.62 -0.08
CA GLY A 98 -2.73 6.07 -1.11
C GLY A 98 -2.37 5.63 -2.54
N PRO A 99 -1.12 5.80 -3.00
CA PRO A 99 -0.70 5.34 -4.33
C PRO A 99 -0.51 3.83 -4.44
N MET A 100 -0.44 3.12 -3.30
CA MET A 100 -0.03 1.72 -3.23
C MET A 100 -0.98 0.76 -3.99
N PRO A 101 -2.31 0.87 -3.90
CA PRO A 101 -3.24 0.09 -4.72
C PRO A 101 -3.00 0.25 -6.23
N LEU A 102 -2.71 1.48 -6.69
CA LEU A 102 -2.44 1.76 -8.10
C LEU A 102 -1.16 1.07 -8.54
N PHE A 103 -0.09 1.18 -7.74
CA PHE A 103 1.18 0.52 -8.01
C PHE A 103 1.04 -1.00 -8.04
N ALA A 104 0.31 -1.59 -7.09
CA ALA A 104 0.05 -3.02 -7.05
C ALA A 104 -0.69 -3.51 -8.32
N ILE A 105 -1.69 -2.76 -8.80
CA ILE A 105 -2.40 -3.09 -10.05
C ILE A 105 -1.45 -3.07 -11.25
N VAL A 106 -0.58 -2.05 -11.36
CA VAL A 106 0.37 -1.93 -12.46
C VAL A 106 1.38 -3.09 -12.46
N VAL A 107 1.96 -3.40 -11.30
CA VAL A 107 2.92 -4.51 -11.16
C VAL A 107 2.28 -5.85 -11.51
N HIS A 108 1.05 -6.09 -11.07
CA HIS A 108 0.34 -7.32 -11.40
C HIS A 108 0.02 -7.44 -12.88
N ARG A 109 -0.42 -6.36 -13.53
CA ARG A 109 -0.66 -6.36 -14.98
C ARG A 109 0.62 -6.69 -15.76
N PHE A 110 1.77 -6.23 -15.27
CA PHE A 110 3.06 -6.54 -15.89
C PHE A 110 3.46 -8.00 -15.71
N ALA A 111 3.19 -8.59 -14.53
CA ALA A 111 3.40 -10.02 -14.28
C ALA A 111 2.49 -10.89 -15.16
N GLU A 112 1.20 -10.53 -15.27
CA GLU A 112 0.22 -11.23 -16.12
C GLU A 112 0.67 -11.21 -17.60
N ARG A 113 1.15 -10.07 -18.11
CA ARG A 113 1.69 -9.96 -19.49
C ARG A 113 2.85 -10.92 -19.75
N ARG A 114 3.80 -11.01 -18.82
CA ARG A 114 4.96 -11.93 -18.93
C ARG A 114 4.53 -13.40 -18.95
N GLN A 115 3.49 -13.76 -18.19
CA GLN A 115 2.96 -15.12 -18.20
C GLN A 115 2.32 -15.46 -19.56
N LEU A 116 1.56 -14.54 -20.15
CA LEU A 116 0.98 -14.74 -21.48
C LEU A 116 2.06 -14.86 -22.57
N GLU A 117 3.07 -13.97 -22.56
CA GLU A 117 4.18 -14.02 -23.50
C GLU A 117 4.95 -15.34 -23.42
N SER A 118 5.26 -15.82 -22.21
CA SER A 118 5.92 -17.13 -22.04
C SER A 118 5.04 -18.31 -22.48
N GLY A 119 3.71 -18.22 -22.33
CA GLY A 119 2.78 -19.23 -22.83
C GLY A 119 2.79 -19.33 -24.35
N LEU A 120 2.71 -18.18 -25.03
CA LEU A 120 2.77 -18.10 -26.50
C LEU A 120 4.10 -18.66 -27.05
N LEU A 121 5.23 -18.33 -26.42
CA LEU A 121 6.54 -18.88 -26.79
C LEU A 121 6.61 -20.40 -26.62
N ARG A 122 5.92 -20.95 -25.63
CA ARG A 122 5.87 -22.40 -25.38
C ARG A 122 5.03 -23.13 -26.42
N GLU A 123 3.90 -22.55 -26.82
CA GLU A 123 3.05 -23.07 -27.88
C GLU A 123 3.76 -23.04 -29.24
N ASP A 124 4.40 -21.92 -29.58
CA ASP A 124 5.18 -21.77 -30.82
C ASP A 124 6.32 -22.79 -30.91
N TRP A 125 7.09 -22.95 -29.82
CA TRP A 125 8.14 -23.96 -29.73
C TRP A 125 7.61 -25.39 -29.89
N SER A 126 6.47 -25.70 -29.28
CA SER A 126 5.82 -27.01 -29.40
C SER A 126 5.37 -27.30 -30.84
N ASN A 127 4.85 -26.30 -31.55
CA ASN A 127 4.40 -26.45 -32.93
C ASN A 127 5.56 -26.67 -33.89
N ASP A 128 6.65 -25.88 -33.78
CA ASP A 128 7.86 -26.03 -34.61
C ASP A 128 8.49 -27.42 -34.45
N HIS A 129 8.55 -27.96 -33.22
CA HIS A 129 9.07 -29.30 -32.99
C HIS A 129 8.16 -30.41 -33.52
N GLY A 130 6.83 -30.22 -33.45
CA GLY A 130 5.87 -31.13 -34.07
C GLY A 130 6.00 -31.18 -35.59
N GLU A 131 6.17 -30.04 -36.25
CA GLU A 131 6.37 -29.98 -37.70
C GLU A 131 7.67 -30.65 -38.15
N ARG A 132 8.77 -30.44 -37.41
CA ARG A 132 10.06 -31.06 -37.72
C ARG A 132 10.02 -32.58 -37.60
N ALA A 133 9.36 -33.09 -36.56
CA ALA A 133 9.16 -34.53 -36.39
C ALA A 133 8.27 -35.12 -37.51
N GLY A 134 7.27 -34.38 -37.98
CA GLY A 134 6.45 -34.79 -39.11
C GLY A 134 7.20 -34.84 -40.45
N ARG A 135 8.13 -33.90 -40.70
CA ARG A 135 8.94 -33.88 -41.93
C ARG A 135 9.96 -35.01 -41.99
N SER A 136 10.67 -35.28 -40.88
CA SER A 136 11.66 -36.37 -40.85
C SER A 136 11.04 -37.74 -41.13
N HIS A 137 9.78 -37.94 -40.74
CA HIS A 137 9.08 -39.19 -41.03
C HIS A 137 8.71 -39.35 -42.51
N ARG A 138 8.43 -38.26 -43.24
CA ARG A 138 8.12 -38.30 -44.68
C ARG A 138 9.35 -38.53 -45.56
N GLU A 139 10.54 -38.15 -45.11
CA GLU A 139 11.79 -38.34 -45.88
C GLU A 139 12.33 -39.79 -45.78
N THR A 140 11.80 -40.59 -44.84
CA THR A 140 12.25 -41.98 -44.60
C THR A 140 11.34 -43.04 -45.23
N THR A 141 10.21 -42.65 -45.80
CA THR A 141 9.24 -43.52 -46.49
C THR A 141 9.26 -43.28 -48.00
#